data_AF-A0AAU2CYE9-F1
#
_entry.id   AF-A0AAU2CYE9-F1
#
_cell.length_a   1.000
_cell.length_b   1.000
_cell.length_c   1.000
_cell.angle_alpha   90.00
_cell.angle_beta   90.00
_cell.angle_gamma   90.00
#
_symmetry.space_group_name_H-M   'P 1'
#
loop_
_entity.id
_entity.type
_entity.pdbx_description
1 polymer ?
#
loop_
_entity_poly.entity_id
_entity_poly.type
_entity_poly.pdbx_seq_one_letter_code
_entity_poly.pdbx_strand_id
1 'polypeptide(L)'
;MYDAELMAVATGAAGTLVAAIATSGAERMRLKVAHFFRRATQDQQRAAAQAVDDTAARLTSPSPEAQALAATAWAQLIAQYFAEHRDAMSEVDELAVPAAPASKAWNQHNTASR
;
A
#
# COMPACT_ATOMS: atom_id res chain seq x y z
N MET A 1 -8.06 13.57 19.16
CA MET A 1 -6.64 13.22 18.95
C MET A 1 -6.49 11.96 18.07
N TYR A 2 -7.35 10.95 18.24
CA TYR A 2 -7.34 9.72 17.44
C TYR A 2 -7.49 9.91 15.92
N ASP A 3 -8.39 10.77 15.42
CA ASP A 3 -8.51 11.02 13.97
C ASP A 3 -7.25 11.64 13.35
N ALA A 4 -6.55 12.50 14.09
CA ALA A 4 -5.35 13.17 13.58
C ALA A 4 -4.17 12.19 13.46
N GLU A 5 -4.01 11.28 14.43
CA GLU A 5 -3.01 10.22 14.38
C GLU A 5 -3.29 9.25 13.22
N LEU A 6 -4.55 8.83 13.09
CA LEU A 6 -4.99 7.93 12.03
C LEU A 6 -4.76 8.56 10.64
N MET A 7 -5.13 9.83 10.46
CA MET A 7 -4.88 10.55 9.20
C MET A 7 -3.39 10.76 8.93
N ALA A 8 -2.55 10.97 9.96
CA ALA A 8 -1.11 11.09 9.77
C ALA A 8 -0.48 9.78 9.29
N VAL A 9 -0.83 8.65 9.93
CA VAL A 9 -0.39 7.32 9.51
C VAL A 9 -0.88 6.99 8.10
N ALA A 10 -2.16 7.24 7.81
CA ALA A 10 -2.74 6.99 6.49
C ALA A 10 -2.06 7.85 5.39
N THR A 11 -1.73 9.11 5.69
CA THR A 11 -1.05 10.01 4.75
C THR A 11 0.37 9.53 4.43
N GLY A 12 1.13 9.12 5.44
CA GLY A 12 2.48 8.56 5.25
C GLY A 12 2.46 7.27 4.42
N ALA A 13 1.51 6.38 4.73
CA ALA A 13 1.31 5.13 4.00
C ALA A 13 0.92 5.37 2.54
N ALA A 14 0.00 6.31 2.30
CA ALA A 14 -0.48 6.66 0.98
C ALA A 14 0.61 7.22 0.07
N GLY A 15 1.45 8.13 0.59
CA GLY A 15 2.59 8.66 -0.18
C GLY A 15 3.58 7.55 -0.58
N THR A 16 3.87 6.64 0.34
CA THR A 16 4.74 5.49 0.09
C THR A 16 4.13 4.54 -0.95
N LEU A 17 2.82 4.30 -0.87
CA LEU A 17 2.09 3.44 -1.80
C LEU A 17 2.11 4.01 -3.23
N VAL A 18 1.84 5.32 -3.40
CA VAL A 18 1.91 5.99 -4.70
C VAL A 18 3.31 5.90 -5.31
N ALA A 19 4.35 6.14 -4.51
CA ALA A 19 5.74 6.01 -4.95
C ALA A 19 6.08 4.56 -5.34
N ALA A 20 5.58 3.59 -4.59
CA ALA A 20 5.78 2.18 -4.88
C ALA A 20 5.04 1.72 -6.15
N ILE A 21 3.84 2.25 -6.44
CA ILE A 21 3.12 2.03 -7.71
C ILE A 21 3.93 2.61 -8.88
N ALA A 22 4.44 3.83 -8.74
CA ALA A 22 5.27 4.48 -9.75
C ALA A 22 6.52 3.65 -10.10
N THR A 23 7.12 3.00 -9.10
CA THR A 23 8.37 2.26 -9.24
C THR A 23 8.16 0.80 -9.68
N SER A 24 7.13 0.14 -9.15
CA SER A 24 6.94 -1.31 -9.26
C SER A 24 5.91 -1.73 -10.31
N GLY A 25 5.09 -0.78 -10.77
CA GLY A 25 3.94 -1.03 -11.65
C GLY A 25 2.70 -1.55 -10.90
N ALA A 26 1.55 -1.46 -11.57
CA ALA A 26 0.24 -1.80 -11.02
C ALA A 26 0.13 -3.26 -10.57
N GLU A 27 0.62 -4.21 -11.39
CA GLU A 27 0.38 -5.63 -11.19
C GLU A 27 0.96 -6.16 -9.87
N ARG A 28 2.21 -5.81 -9.57
CA ARG A 28 2.85 -6.18 -8.30
C ARG A 28 2.15 -5.52 -7.12
N MET A 29 1.62 -4.30 -7.31
CA MET A 29 0.93 -3.60 -6.25
C MET A 29 -0.46 -4.18 -5.95
N ARG A 30 -1.19 -4.66 -6.96
CA ARG A 30 -2.51 -5.28 -6.78
C ARG A 30 -2.47 -6.41 -5.76
N LEU A 31 -1.47 -7.30 -5.84
CA LEU A 31 -1.32 -8.41 -4.90
C LEU A 31 -1.07 -7.94 -3.46
N LYS A 32 -0.24 -6.90 -3.29
CA LYS A 32 0.04 -6.32 -1.97
C LYS A 32 -1.17 -5.62 -1.37
N VAL A 33 -1.86 -4.80 -2.17
CA VAL A 33 -3.06 -4.10 -1.74
C VAL A 33 -4.17 -5.10 -1.39
N ALA A 34 -4.37 -6.14 -2.19
CA ALA A 34 -5.32 -7.21 -1.87
C ALA A 34 -4.97 -7.92 -0.55
N HIS A 35 -3.68 -8.12 -0.26
CA HIS A 35 -3.24 -8.70 1.02
C HIS A 35 -3.54 -7.78 2.21
N PHE A 36 -3.23 -6.49 2.08
CA PHE A 36 -3.44 -5.49 3.14
C PHE A 36 -4.93 -5.30 3.44
N PHE A 37 -5.76 -5.19 2.41
CA PHE A 37 -7.22 -5.05 2.53
C PHE A 37 -7.95 -6.40 2.69
N ARG A 38 -7.26 -7.52 2.99
CA ARG A 38 -7.88 -8.85 3.07
C ARG A 38 -9.03 -8.95 4.09
N ARG A 39 -9.00 -8.09 5.11
CA ARG A 39 -10.02 -8.02 6.18
C ARG A 39 -11.11 -6.99 5.91
N ALA A 40 -10.92 -6.14 4.91
CA ALA A 40 -11.84 -5.09 4.52
C ALA A 40 -13.11 -5.68 3.89
N THR A 41 -14.17 -4.86 3.83
CA THR A 41 -15.40 -5.20 3.11
C THR A 41 -15.14 -5.41 1.61
N GLN A 42 -16.02 -6.13 0.92
CA GLN A 42 -15.88 -6.38 -0.52
C GLN A 42 -15.82 -5.08 -1.34
N ASP A 43 -16.56 -4.05 -0.92
CA ASP A 43 -16.56 -2.74 -1.57
C ASP A 43 -15.23 -2.00 -1.36
N GLN A 44 -14.67 -2.03 -0.14
CA GLN A 44 -13.34 -1.48 0.13
C GLN A 44 -12.24 -2.21 -0.65
N GLN A 45 -12.31 -3.54 -0.75
CA GLN A 45 -11.36 -4.33 -1.55
C GLN A 45 -11.42 -3.96 -3.03
N ARG A 46 -12.63 -3.80 -3.59
CA ARG A 46 -12.82 -3.33 -4.98
C ARG A 46 -12.31 -1.91 -5.17
N ALA A 47 -12.62 -1.00 -4.24
CA ALA A 47 -12.16 0.38 -4.29
C ALA A 47 -10.63 0.47 -4.24
N ALA A 48 -9.99 -0.31 -3.37
CA ALA A 48 -8.54 -0.37 -3.29
C ALA A 48 -7.90 -0.95 -4.56
N ALA A 49 -8.48 -1.99 -5.17
CA ALA A 49 -8.01 -2.53 -6.44
C ALA A 49 -8.14 -1.51 -7.59
N GLN A 50 -9.29 -0.82 -7.68
CA GLN A 50 -9.50 0.24 -8.69
C GLN A 50 -8.53 1.41 -8.48
N ALA A 51 -8.26 1.78 -7.23
CA ALA A 51 -7.33 2.86 -6.90
C ALA A 51 -5.89 2.57 -7.37
N VAL A 52 -5.46 1.30 -7.38
CA VAL A 52 -4.15 0.91 -7.94
C VAL A 52 -4.11 1.21 -9.44
N ASP A 53 -5.16 0.86 -10.15
CA ASP A 53 -5.25 1.01 -11.61
C ASP A 53 -5.33 2.48 -12.00
N ASP A 54 -6.15 3.26 -11.31
CA ASP A 54 -6.28 4.70 -11.51
C ASP A 54 -4.97 5.42 -11.20
N THR A 55 -4.28 5.02 -10.13
CA THR A 55 -2.97 5.59 -9.77
C THR A 55 -1.94 5.26 -10.84
N ALA A 56 -1.86 4.01 -11.29
CA ALA A 56 -0.93 3.61 -12.34
C ALA A 56 -1.20 4.35 -13.66
N ALA A 57 -2.48 4.52 -14.04
CA ALA A 57 -2.88 5.28 -15.22
C ALA A 57 -2.43 6.75 -15.12
N ARG A 58 -2.65 7.40 -13.98
CA ARG A 58 -2.22 8.79 -13.73
C ARG A 58 -0.70 8.95 -13.75
N LEU A 59 0.04 7.93 -13.31
CA LEU A 59 1.51 7.95 -13.26
C LEU A 59 2.18 7.64 -14.60
N THR A 60 1.42 7.32 -15.66
CA THR A 60 1.98 7.22 -17.03
C THR A 60 2.47 8.57 -17.58
N SER A 61 1.90 9.68 -17.09
CA SER A 61 2.39 11.04 -17.32
C SER A 61 2.48 11.77 -15.97
N PRO A 62 3.48 11.44 -15.14
CA PRO A 62 3.50 11.82 -13.74
C PRO A 62 3.69 13.33 -13.59
N SER A 63 2.67 14.02 -13.07
CA SER A 63 2.79 15.38 -12.56
C SER A 63 2.78 15.37 -11.03
N PRO A 64 3.43 16.34 -10.36
CA PRO A 64 3.37 16.47 -8.90
C PRO A 64 1.93 16.55 -8.37
N GLU A 65 1.05 17.21 -9.13
CA GLU A 65 -0.37 17.32 -8.81
C GLU A 65 -1.08 15.96 -8.89
N ALA A 66 -0.82 15.17 -9.94
CA ALA A 66 -1.41 13.84 -10.08
C ALA A 66 -0.96 12.89 -8.95
N GLN A 67 0.30 13.01 -8.50
CA GLN A 67 0.83 12.26 -7.36
C GLN A 67 0.16 12.69 -6.05
N ALA A 68 -0.01 13.99 -5.82
CA ALA A 68 -0.67 14.51 -4.62
C ALA A 68 -2.15 14.11 -4.54
N LEU A 69 -2.86 14.14 -5.67
CA LEU A 69 -4.25 13.69 -5.76
C LEU A 69 -4.37 12.19 -5.52
N ALA A 70 -3.48 11.38 -6.09
CA ALA A 70 -3.43 9.94 -5.81
C ALA A 70 -3.14 9.65 -4.34
N ALA A 71 -2.18 10.34 -3.74
CA ALA A 71 -1.84 10.17 -2.32
C ALA A 71 -3.01 10.58 -1.42
N THR A 72 -3.73 11.64 -1.75
CA THR A 72 -4.92 12.07 -1.00
C THR A 72 -6.03 11.01 -1.05
N ALA A 73 -6.32 10.46 -2.23
CA ALA A 73 -7.33 9.40 -2.39
C ALA A 73 -6.95 8.14 -1.59
N TRP A 74 -5.68 7.73 -1.64
CA TRP A 74 -5.18 6.61 -0.86
C TRP A 74 -5.23 6.86 0.65
N ALA A 75 -4.90 8.06 1.11
CA ALA A 75 -4.97 8.42 2.52
C ALA A 75 -6.40 8.28 3.05
N GLN A 76 -7.41 8.66 2.27
CA GLN A 76 -8.82 8.47 2.64
C GLN A 76 -9.21 7.00 2.72
N LEU A 77 -8.83 6.18 1.74
CA LEU A 77 -9.13 4.74 1.75
C LEU A 77 -8.47 4.01 2.93
N ILE A 78 -7.21 4.32 3.21
CA ILE A 78 -6.46 3.74 4.33
C ILE A 78 -7.04 4.20 5.66
N ALA A 79 -7.42 5.48 5.78
CA ALA A 79 -8.05 6.00 6.98
C ALA A 79 -9.40 5.34 7.27
N GLN A 80 -10.24 5.17 6.24
CA GLN A 80 -11.51 4.45 6.39
C GLN A 80 -11.29 3.01 6.84
N TYR A 81 -10.29 2.33 6.26
CA TYR A 81 -9.93 0.98 6.68
C TYR A 81 -9.47 0.92 8.13
N PHE A 82 -8.65 1.86 8.61
CA PHE A 82 -8.20 1.91 10.00
C PHE A 82 -9.31 2.26 11.00
N ALA A 83 -10.32 3.03 10.58
CA ALA A 83 -11.47 3.31 11.44
C ALA A 83 -12.21 2.02 11.80
N GLU A 84 -12.25 1.04 10.89
CA GLU A 84 -12.89 -0.27 11.06
C GLU A 84 -11.93 -1.35 11.60
N HIS A 85 -10.64 -1.24 11.28
CA HIS A 85 -9.61 -2.23 11.59
C HIS A 85 -8.37 -1.58 12.24
N ARG A 86 -8.52 -1.06 13.46
CA ARG A 86 -7.44 -0.34 14.15
C ARG A 86 -6.17 -1.17 14.38
N ASP A 87 -6.29 -2.49 14.49
CA ASP A 87 -5.15 -3.40 14.61
C ASP A 87 -4.29 -3.42 13.33
N ALA A 88 -4.88 -3.15 12.17
CA ALA A 88 -4.15 -3.07 10.91
C ALA A 88 -3.21 -1.86 10.81
N MET A 89 -3.28 -0.87 11.71
CA MET A 89 -2.29 0.23 11.75
C MET A 89 -0.87 -0.30 11.98
N SER A 90 -0.73 -1.42 12.70
CA SER A 90 0.57 -2.08 12.91
C SER A 90 1.10 -2.79 11.66
N GLU A 91 0.22 -3.09 10.70
CA GLU A 91 0.54 -3.76 9.44
C GLU A 91 0.83 -2.74 8.31
N VAL A 92 0.79 -1.43 8.59
CA VAL A 92 0.96 -0.37 7.58
C VAL A 92 2.33 -0.40 6.92
N ASP A 93 3.35 -0.84 7.64
CA ASP A 93 4.71 -1.00 7.13
C ASP A 93 4.79 -2.07 6.02
N GLU A 94 3.80 -2.96 5.92
CA GLU A 94 3.71 -3.94 4.83
C GLU A 94 3.35 -3.29 3.48
N LEU A 95 2.65 -2.16 3.49
CA LEU A 95 2.37 -1.34 2.31
C LEU A 95 3.62 -0.62 1.81
N ALA A 96 4.55 -0.29 2.71
CA ALA A 96 5.86 0.19 2.32
C ALA A 96 6.58 -0.97 1.62
N VAL A 97 6.67 -0.92 0.29
CA VAL A 97 7.60 -1.77 -0.44
C VAL A 97 9.00 -1.33 0.01
N PRO A 98 9.81 -2.15 0.70
CA PRO A 98 11.22 -1.87 0.72
C PRO A 98 11.64 -1.91 -0.75
N ALA A 99 12.10 -0.78 -1.29
CA ALA A 99 12.91 -0.79 -2.50
C ALA A 99 13.96 -1.87 -2.25
N ALA A 100 13.88 -2.98 -2.98
CA ALA A 100 14.75 -4.11 -2.72
C ALA A 100 16.19 -3.57 -2.67
N PRO A 101 16.96 -3.77 -1.58
CA PRO A 101 18.39 -3.75 -1.77
C PRO A 101 18.65 -4.88 -2.77
N ALA A 102 19.06 -4.52 -3.97
CA ALA A 102 19.65 -5.47 -4.89
C ALA A 102 20.86 -6.08 -4.16
N SER A 103 20.68 -7.22 -3.47
CA SER A 103 21.70 -8.26 -3.26
C SER A 103 21.30 -9.28 -2.20
N LYS A 104 21.19 -10.52 -2.68
CA LYS A 104 21.68 -11.78 -2.09
C LYS A 104 21.01 -12.36 -0.83
N ALA A 105 20.68 -13.64 -1.02
CA ALA A 105 20.72 -14.75 -0.07
C ALA A 105 19.52 -14.94 0.86
N TRP A 106 18.62 -15.84 0.46
CA TRP A 106 18.07 -16.83 1.38
C TRP A 106 17.74 -18.14 0.65
N ASN A 107 18.79 -18.79 0.13
CA ASN A 107 18.80 -20.25 0.09
C ASN A 107 18.98 -20.72 1.54
N GLN A 108 17.89 -21.00 2.25
CA GLN A 108 17.90 -21.97 3.33
C GLN A 108 16.72 -22.90 3.15
N HIS A 109 16.93 -23.96 2.38
CA HIS A 109 16.32 -25.23 2.72
C HIS A 109 17.03 -25.75 3.97
N ASN A 110 16.39 -25.61 5.11
CA ASN A 110 16.73 -26.44 6.26
C ASN A 110 16.12 -27.82 6.02
N THR A 111 16.97 -28.84 5.91
CA THR A 111 16.65 -30.16 6.45
C THR A 111 17.92 -30.77 6.98
N ALA A 112 18.16 -30.59 8.28
CA ALA A 112 19.07 -31.42 9.04
C ALA A 112 18.46 -32.82 9.17
N SER A 113 19.26 -33.87 9.03
CA SER A 113 19.26 -35.04 9.93
C SER A 113 20.31 -36.10 9.52
N ARG A 114 21.25 -36.29 10.45
CA ARG A 114 22.11 -37.46 10.73
C ARG A 114 23.26 -37.84 9.81
#